data_AF-A0A1L3FFL2-F1
#
_entry.id   AF-A0A1L3FFL2-F1
#
_cell.length_a   1.000
_cell.length_b   1.000
_cell.length_c   1.000
_cell.angle_alpha   90.00
_cell.angle_beta   90.00
_cell.angle_gamma   90.00
#
_symmetry.space_group_name_H-M   'P 1'
#
loop_
_entity.id
_entity.type
_entity.pdbx_description
1 polymer ?
#
loop_
_entity_poly.entity_id
_entity_poly.type
_entity_poly.pdbx_seq_one_letter_code
_entity_poly.pdbx_strand_id
1 'polypeptide(L)'
;MDERIIPFAEVARSPLIVDAIYQGDRKGGAADDPLPRLVDVSNQGGFRYRGSLDNLDLVVLKTSLDDPDWPDALDSESGTFIYYGDNKKPGHGLHETRRFGNELLRRFFDSLHAGESGRRSIPPIFVFSGTGERRDVRFLGLAVPGGPDIENFDDLVAVWRSSEGLRFQNYRARFTILDVSEISRVWIDDLIQRRDPLAHAPGVWADWVLTGRCRPLKAVRSIEHRSRSEQLPGPPADLAMITTIHGFFESRPHDFERCAASLARMLIPEIVEVDVTRPSRDGGRDAIGKMRIGRGPGSVLVDFALEAKCYGIGNSVGVREMSRLISRLRHRQFGIIVTTSFVDSQAYREIKEDQHPIVVVSAIDIVNVLRSHGYGDAAAVEGWLNTEFGKIER
;
A
#
# COMPACT_ATOMS: atom_id res chain seq x y z
N MET A 1 -8.43 -13.25 -14.96
CA MET A 1 -8.00 -12.70 -16.27
C MET A 1 -6.63 -13.25 -16.54
N ASP A 2 -6.41 -13.84 -17.71
CA ASP A 2 -5.09 -14.37 -18.07
C ASP A 2 -4.08 -13.22 -18.13
N GLU A 3 -2.91 -13.40 -17.51
CA GLU A 3 -1.83 -12.41 -17.54
C GLU A 3 -1.39 -12.18 -18.99
N ARG A 4 -1.49 -10.93 -19.45
CA ARG A 4 -1.04 -10.57 -20.80
C ARG A 4 0.47 -10.44 -20.82
N ILE A 5 1.15 -11.37 -21.49
CA ILE A 5 2.61 -11.41 -21.58
C ILE A 5 3.04 -10.92 -22.97
N ILE A 6 3.97 -9.95 -22.99
CA ILE A 6 4.59 -9.40 -24.19
C ILE A 6 6.03 -9.93 -24.28
N PRO A 7 6.35 -10.78 -25.30
CA PRO A 7 7.69 -11.31 -25.48
C PRO A 7 8.73 -10.21 -25.79
N PHE A 8 9.98 -10.41 -25.38
CA PHE A 8 11.07 -9.45 -25.57
C PHE A 8 11.25 -8.97 -27.03
N ALA A 9 10.96 -9.84 -28.01
CA ALA A 9 11.03 -9.52 -29.43
C ALA A 9 9.99 -8.47 -29.87
N GLU A 10 8.86 -8.38 -29.16
CA GLU A 10 7.73 -7.52 -29.49
C GLU A 10 7.71 -6.23 -28.67
N VAL A 11 8.43 -6.19 -27.54
CA VAL A 11 8.51 -5.05 -26.60
C VAL A 11 8.70 -3.71 -27.29
N ALA A 12 9.59 -3.62 -28.30
CA ALA A 12 9.89 -2.35 -28.96
C ALA A 12 8.68 -1.73 -29.68
N ARG A 13 7.74 -2.54 -30.16
CA ARG A 13 6.57 -2.10 -30.94
C ARG A 13 5.27 -2.15 -30.13
N SER A 14 5.35 -2.63 -28.90
CA SER A 14 4.18 -2.84 -28.05
C SER A 14 3.68 -1.53 -27.43
N PRO A 15 2.36 -1.34 -27.26
CA PRO A 15 1.83 -0.33 -26.35
C PRO A 15 2.17 -0.68 -24.89
N LEU A 16 1.96 0.25 -23.94
CA LEU A 16 1.98 -0.07 -22.50
C LEU A 16 0.56 -0.39 -22.03
N ILE A 17 0.31 -1.62 -21.61
CA ILE A 17 -1.00 -2.09 -21.17
C ILE A 17 -0.93 -2.36 -19.68
N VAL A 18 -1.86 -1.80 -18.91
CA VAL A 18 -1.89 -1.98 -17.45
C VAL A 18 -1.92 -3.47 -17.11
N ASP A 19 -1.12 -3.86 -16.13
CA ASP A 19 -0.89 -5.22 -15.63
C ASP A 19 -0.25 -6.20 -16.62
N ALA A 20 0.06 -5.79 -17.85
CA ALA A 20 0.80 -6.63 -18.79
C ALA A 20 2.27 -6.81 -18.34
N ILE A 21 2.79 -8.01 -18.58
CA ILE A 21 4.18 -8.38 -18.29
C ILE A 21 5.01 -8.22 -19.56
N TYR A 22 6.05 -7.40 -19.50
CA TYR A 22 7.02 -7.19 -20.55
C TYR A 22 8.27 -8.02 -20.24
N GLN A 23 8.53 -9.02 -21.07
CA GLN A 23 9.62 -9.94 -20.82
C GLN A 23 10.97 -9.31 -21.17
N GLY A 24 11.94 -9.52 -20.30
CA GLY A 24 13.33 -9.25 -20.57
C GLY A 24 13.98 -10.28 -21.51
N ASP A 25 15.15 -9.95 -22.05
CA ASP A 25 15.98 -10.94 -22.75
C ASP A 25 16.41 -12.04 -21.76
N ARG A 26 16.85 -13.20 -22.26
CA ARG A 26 17.19 -14.36 -21.43
C ARG A 26 18.70 -14.64 -21.40
N LYS A 27 19.54 -13.62 -21.59
CA LYS A 27 21.00 -13.78 -21.73
C LYS A 27 21.78 -13.72 -20.41
N GLY A 28 21.14 -13.34 -19.30
CA GLY A 28 21.71 -13.30 -17.96
C GLY A 28 22.41 -11.99 -17.58
N GLY A 29 22.06 -10.86 -18.19
CA GLY A 29 22.77 -9.58 -18.05
C GLY A 29 21.89 -8.36 -17.80
N ALA A 30 22.52 -7.20 -17.58
CA ALA A 30 21.79 -5.93 -17.46
C ALA A 30 21.04 -5.54 -18.75
N ALA A 31 21.51 -6.02 -19.90
CA ALA A 31 20.86 -5.85 -21.20
C ALA A 31 19.54 -6.61 -21.34
N ASP A 32 19.24 -7.53 -20.42
CA ASP A 32 17.97 -8.24 -20.38
C ASP A 32 16.82 -7.35 -19.90
N ASP A 33 17.09 -6.19 -19.31
CA ASP A 33 16.04 -5.26 -18.91
C ASP A 33 15.25 -4.80 -20.16
N PRO A 34 13.91 -4.93 -20.18
CA PRO A 34 13.10 -4.57 -21.34
C PRO A 34 12.87 -3.06 -21.48
N LEU A 35 13.03 -2.27 -20.41
CA LEU A 35 12.69 -0.84 -20.40
C LEU A 35 13.49 0.01 -21.40
N PRO A 36 14.81 -0.22 -21.62
CA PRO A 36 15.55 0.45 -22.69
C PRO A 36 14.92 0.26 -24.08
N ARG A 37 14.42 -0.94 -24.38
CA ARG A 37 13.74 -1.20 -25.67
C ARG A 37 12.31 -0.67 -25.71
N LEU A 38 11.66 -0.62 -24.55
CA LEU A 38 10.26 -0.26 -24.44
C LEU A 38 10.03 1.26 -24.46
N VAL A 39 10.87 2.02 -23.77
CA VAL A 39 10.69 3.47 -23.56
C VAL A 39 11.99 4.30 -23.64
N ASP A 40 13.09 3.72 -24.14
CA ASP A 40 14.38 4.41 -24.37
C ASP A 40 14.98 5.07 -23.10
N VAL A 41 14.97 4.33 -21.99
CA VAL A 41 15.62 4.75 -20.72
C VAL A 41 16.80 3.86 -20.37
N SER A 42 17.58 4.24 -19.35
CA SER A 42 18.68 3.42 -18.86
C SER A 42 18.23 2.01 -18.39
N ASN A 43 19.15 1.05 -18.38
CA ASN A 43 18.87 -0.36 -18.07
C ASN A 43 18.92 -0.72 -16.58
N GLN A 44 19.12 0.26 -15.70
CA GLN A 44 19.24 0.06 -14.25
C GLN A 44 18.75 1.27 -13.46
N GLY A 45 18.35 1.05 -12.21
CA GLY A 45 17.86 2.08 -11.28
C GLY A 45 16.35 2.00 -11.03
N GLY A 46 15.93 2.52 -9.89
CA GLY A 46 14.51 2.74 -9.55
C GLY A 46 13.95 3.93 -10.33
N PHE A 47 14.58 5.09 -10.18
CA PHE A 47 14.37 6.23 -11.07
C PHE A 47 15.16 6.07 -12.36
N ARG A 48 14.46 6.17 -13.49
CA ARG A 48 15.06 6.24 -14.82
C ARG A 48 14.36 7.32 -15.59
N TYR A 49 15.08 8.07 -16.41
CA TYR A 49 14.48 9.14 -17.18
C TYR A 49 15.20 9.27 -18.51
N ARG A 50 14.54 9.97 -19.43
CA ARG A 50 15.08 10.36 -20.72
C ARG A 50 15.13 11.88 -20.81
N GLY A 51 16.16 12.41 -21.46
CA GLY A 51 16.47 13.83 -21.47
C GLY A 51 17.49 14.22 -20.39
N SER A 52 17.36 15.44 -19.88
CA SER A 52 18.23 15.99 -18.83
C SER A 52 17.39 16.38 -17.62
N LEU A 53 17.99 16.60 -16.45
CA LEU A 53 17.25 17.01 -15.25
C LEU A 53 16.42 18.28 -15.47
N ASP A 54 16.89 19.18 -16.33
CA ASP A 54 16.22 20.45 -16.62
C ASP A 54 15.21 20.35 -17.77
N ASN A 55 15.25 19.27 -18.56
CA ASN A 55 14.34 19.03 -19.67
C ASN A 55 14.13 17.52 -19.83
N LEU A 56 13.13 17.01 -19.12
CA LEU A 56 12.78 15.59 -19.09
C LEU A 56 11.75 15.28 -20.15
N ASP A 57 12.01 14.24 -20.95
CA ASP A 57 11.11 13.80 -22.01
C ASP A 57 10.07 12.80 -21.47
N LEU A 58 10.52 11.88 -20.60
CA LEU A 58 9.69 10.91 -19.87
C LEU A 58 10.47 10.38 -18.66
N VAL A 59 9.73 9.82 -17.69
CA VAL A 59 10.27 9.24 -16.45
C VAL A 59 9.68 7.85 -16.25
N VAL A 60 10.49 6.94 -15.71
CA VAL A 60 10.10 5.62 -15.26
C VAL A 60 10.40 5.49 -13.78
N LEU A 61 9.39 5.11 -13.00
CA LEU A 61 9.52 4.66 -11.62
C LEU A 61 9.45 3.14 -11.60
N LYS A 62 10.56 2.49 -11.28
CA LYS A 62 10.65 1.05 -11.09
C LYS A 62 10.69 0.73 -9.59
N THR A 63 9.80 -0.15 -9.16
CA THR A 63 9.74 -0.69 -7.80
C THR A 63 9.85 -2.22 -7.81
N SER A 64 10.30 -2.80 -6.70
CA SER A 64 10.23 -4.24 -6.46
C SER A 64 9.05 -4.64 -5.57
N LEU A 65 8.39 -3.68 -4.91
CA LEU A 65 7.30 -3.89 -3.94
C LEU A 65 7.64 -4.81 -2.75
N ASP A 66 8.92 -5.13 -2.55
CA ASP A 66 9.39 -6.12 -1.56
C ASP A 66 10.42 -5.54 -0.56
N ASP A 67 10.65 -4.23 -0.57
CA ASP A 67 11.57 -3.55 0.35
C ASP A 67 10.83 -3.22 1.67
N PRO A 68 11.12 -3.94 2.78
CA PRO A 68 10.40 -3.73 4.04
C PRO A 68 10.75 -2.39 4.72
N ASP A 69 11.92 -1.82 4.45
CA ASP A 69 12.34 -0.55 5.03
C ASP A 69 11.69 0.64 4.29
N TRP A 70 11.42 0.44 3.00
CA TRP A 70 10.84 1.40 2.07
C TRP A 70 9.65 0.77 1.33
N PRO A 71 8.51 0.61 2.01
CA PRO A 71 7.38 -0.17 1.51
C PRO A 71 6.59 0.62 0.44
N ASP A 72 7.12 0.70 -0.77
CA ASP A 72 6.39 1.15 -1.94
C ASP A 72 5.09 0.35 -2.07
N ALA A 73 3.98 1.01 -2.39
CA ALA A 73 2.67 0.37 -2.40
C ALA A 73 1.76 0.98 -3.46
N LEU A 74 1.04 0.12 -4.18
CA LEU A 74 -0.07 0.51 -5.06
C LEU A 74 -1.38 0.09 -4.39
N ASP A 75 -2.22 1.06 -4.09
CA ASP A 75 -3.62 0.83 -3.71
C ASP A 75 -4.48 0.85 -4.98
N SER A 76 -4.84 -0.32 -5.47
CA SER A 76 -5.65 -0.48 -6.68
C SER A 76 -7.09 0.01 -6.53
N GLU A 77 -7.61 0.15 -5.32
CA GLU A 77 -8.98 0.64 -5.09
C GLU A 77 -9.07 2.16 -5.27
N SER A 78 -8.08 2.88 -4.76
CA SER A 78 -8.01 4.34 -4.88
C SER A 78 -7.25 4.82 -6.10
N GLY A 79 -6.38 3.97 -6.67
CA GLY A 79 -5.40 4.35 -7.70
C GLY A 79 -4.17 5.08 -7.13
N THR A 80 -3.98 5.07 -5.80
CA THR A 80 -2.86 5.75 -5.14
C THR A 80 -1.60 4.89 -5.20
N PHE A 81 -0.49 5.49 -5.61
CA PHE A 81 0.84 4.87 -5.60
C PHE A 81 1.78 5.61 -4.65
N ILE A 82 2.25 4.93 -3.61
CA ILE A 82 3.25 5.42 -2.67
C ILE A 82 4.62 4.95 -3.16
N TYR A 83 5.53 5.90 -3.35
CA TYR A 83 6.91 5.64 -3.79
C TYR A 83 7.92 6.34 -2.89
N TYR A 84 8.90 5.60 -2.39
CA TYR A 84 9.97 6.14 -1.57
C TYR A 84 11.18 6.56 -2.41
N GLY A 85 11.81 7.63 -1.95
CA GLY A 85 12.97 8.25 -2.56
C GLY A 85 14.23 7.36 -2.62
N ASP A 86 15.27 7.84 -3.31
CA ASP A 86 16.51 7.09 -3.52
C ASP A 86 17.58 7.29 -2.43
N ASN A 87 17.31 8.10 -1.39
CA ASN A 87 18.21 8.24 -0.24
C ASN A 87 17.95 7.15 0.82
N LYS A 88 18.39 5.92 0.53
CA LYS A 88 18.13 4.74 1.40
C LYS A 88 19.24 4.44 2.41
N LYS A 89 20.29 5.26 2.50
CA LYS A 89 21.44 5.05 3.41
C LYS A 89 21.82 6.35 4.12
N PRO A 90 22.34 6.28 5.35
CA PRO A 90 22.88 7.45 6.04
C PRO A 90 24.15 7.99 5.36
N GLY A 91 24.47 9.26 5.64
CA GLY A 91 25.71 9.91 5.20
C GLY A 91 25.58 10.90 4.04
N HIS A 92 24.37 11.11 3.52
CA HIS A 92 24.09 12.08 2.45
C HIS A 92 22.91 12.98 2.82
N GLY A 93 22.95 14.23 2.36
CA GLY A 93 21.80 15.13 2.40
C GLY A 93 20.62 14.57 1.61
N LEU A 94 19.40 15.03 1.91
CA LEU A 94 18.16 14.50 1.32
C LEU A 94 18.18 14.48 -0.22
N HIS A 95 18.78 15.48 -0.85
CA HIS A 95 18.86 15.61 -2.31
C HIS A 95 20.21 15.15 -2.90
N GLU A 96 21.17 14.76 -2.06
CA GLU A 96 22.52 14.35 -2.46
C GLU A 96 22.56 12.88 -2.88
N THR A 97 21.71 12.50 -3.83
CA THR A 97 21.59 11.11 -4.28
C THR A 97 22.27 10.89 -5.63
N ARG A 98 22.88 9.71 -5.80
CA ARG A 98 23.68 9.39 -7.00
C ARG A 98 22.95 9.53 -8.33
N ARG A 99 21.62 9.35 -8.33
CA ARG A 99 20.78 9.38 -9.53
C ARG A 99 19.72 10.48 -9.45
N PHE A 100 19.84 11.39 -8.48
CA PHE A 100 18.98 12.55 -8.32
C PHE A 100 17.48 12.21 -8.18
N GLY A 101 17.13 11.01 -7.69
CA GLY A 101 15.73 10.59 -7.55
C GLY A 101 14.94 11.52 -6.63
N ASN A 102 15.49 11.84 -5.47
CA ASN A 102 14.88 12.79 -4.53
C ASN A 102 14.76 14.21 -5.09
N GLU A 103 15.71 14.63 -5.93
CA GLU A 103 15.63 15.92 -6.61
C GLU A 103 14.55 15.91 -7.71
N LEU A 104 14.39 14.80 -8.45
CA LEU A 104 13.29 14.62 -9.40
C LEU A 104 11.93 14.68 -8.70
N LEU A 105 11.78 13.97 -7.57
CA LEU A 105 10.56 14.05 -6.76
C LEU A 105 10.27 15.50 -6.38
N ARG A 106 11.23 16.19 -5.75
CA ARG A 106 11.08 17.59 -5.38
C ARG A 106 10.60 18.45 -6.55
N ARG A 107 11.24 18.33 -7.72
CA ARG A 107 10.85 19.07 -8.94
C ARG A 107 9.43 18.77 -9.41
N PHE A 108 8.98 17.51 -9.37
CA PHE A 108 7.62 17.15 -9.78
C PHE A 108 6.57 17.80 -8.90
N PHE A 109 6.75 17.76 -7.57
CA PHE A 109 5.80 18.34 -6.63
C PHE A 109 5.86 19.87 -6.60
N ASP A 110 7.06 20.47 -6.70
CA ASP A 110 7.19 21.93 -6.87
C ASP A 110 6.47 22.40 -8.15
N SER A 111 6.61 21.66 -9.26
CA SER A 111 5.92 21.96 -10.52
C SER A 111 4.40 21.75 -10.42
N LEU A 112 3.95 20.73 -9.69
CA LEU A 112 2.52 20.48 -9.46
C LEU A 112 1.89 21.68 -8.75
N HIS A 113 2.56 22.19 -7.71
CA HIS A 113 2.09 23.32 -6.90
C HIS A 113 2.19 24.67 -7.63
N ALA A 114 2.99 24.76 -8.70
CA ALA A 114 3.06 25.93 -9.59
C ALA A 114 1.86 26.06 -10.56
N GLY A 115 0.88 25.15 -10.49
CA GLY A 115 -0.37 25.25 -11.26
C GLY A 115 -0.24 24.74 -12.70
N GLU A 116 -1.02 25.31 -13.62
CA GLU A 116 -1.09 24.81 -15.01
C GLU A 116 0.26 24.85 -15.73
N SER A 117 1.01 25.96 -15.61
CA SER A 117 2.31 26.09 -16.23
C SER A 117 3.31 25.06 -15.72
N GLY A 118 3.26 24.73 -14.44
CA GLY A 118 4.12 23.70 -13.86
C GLY A 118 3.67 22.28 -14.21
N ARG A 119 2.36 22.01 -14.32
CA ARG A 119 1.88 20.71 -14.83
C ARG A 119 2.35 20.43 -16.26
N ARG A 120 2.45 21.46 -17.10
CA ARG A 120 3.00 21.34 -18.47
C ARG A 120 4.49 20.97 -18.50
N SER A 121 5.25 21.28 -17.46
CA SER A 121 6.67 20.89 -17.35
C SER A 121 6.89 19.52 -16.70
N ILE A 122 5.83 18.88 -16.19
CA ILE A 122 5.95 17.53 -15.62
C ILE A 122 5.95 16.52 -16.78
N PRO A 123 7.00 15.69 -16.93
CA PRO A 123 7.04 14.66 -17.95
C PRO A 123 6.07 13.52 -17.62
N PRO A 124 5.60 12.74 -18.62
CA PRO A 124 4.90 11.48 -18.36
C PRO A 124 5.71 10.54 -17.45
N ILE A 125 5.07 10.02 -16.41
CA ILE A 125 5.68 9.13 -15.42
C ILE A 125 5.08 7.73 -15.58
N PHE A 126 5.86 6.78 -16.08
CA PHE A 126 5.45 5.39 -16.23
C PHE A 126 5.90 4.56 -15.02
N VAL A 127 4.98 3.83 -14.39
CA VAL A 127 5.28 3.02 -13.21
C VAL A 127 5.37 1.56 -13.59
N PHE A 128 6.41 0.88 -13.13
CA PHE A 128 6.63 -0.55 -13.33
C PHE A 128 7.01 -1.26 -12.03
N SER A 129 6.51 -2.47 -11.83
CA SER A 129 7.04 -3.38 -10.82
C SER A 129 7.91 -4.47 -11.45
N GLY A 130 8.86 -5.00 -10.70
CA GLY A 130 9.44 -6.31 -11.01
C GLY A 130 8.42 -7.42 -10.76
N THR A 131 8.44 -8.48 -11.57
CA THR A 131 7.56 -9.64 -11.35
C THR A 131 8.15 -10.68 -10.39
N GLY A 132 9.40 -10.49 -9.93
CA GLY A 132 10.18 -11.52 -9.23
C GLY A 132 10.82 -12.56 -10.17
N GLU A 133 10.34 -12.64 -11.42
CA GLU A 133 10.84 -13.55 -12.44
C GLU A 133 11.88 -12.85 -13.34
N ARG A 134 13.16 -13.21 -13.14
CA ARG A 134 14.29 -12.71 -13.92
C ARG A 134 14.34 -11.17 -13.96
N ARG A 135 14.18 -10.56 -15.14
CA ARG A 135 14.15 -9.10 -15.35
C ARG A 135 12.83 -8.63 -15.95
N ASP A 136 11.80 -9.46 -15.87
CA ASP A 136 10.48 -9.11 -16.38
C ASP A 136 9.89 -7.99 -15.53
N VAL A 137 9.15 -7.11 -16.20
CA VAL A 137 8.50 -5.97 -15.56
C VAL A 137 7.02 -5.99 -15.86
N ARG A 138 6.20 -5.64 -14.88
CA ARG A 138 4.77 -5.41 -15.04
C ARG A 138 4.54 -3.91 -15.11
N PHE A 139 3.76 -3.44 -16.09
CA PHE A 139 3.37 -2.04 -16.17
C PHE A 139 2.20 -1.76 -15.22
N LEU A 140 2.39 -0.87 -14.25
CA LEU A 140 1.37 -0.52 -13.26
C LEU A 140 0.49 0.65 -13.72
N GLY A 141 0.99 1.50 -14.62
CA GLY A 141 0.20 2.58 -15.22
C GLY A 141 0.97 3.88 -15.43
N LEU A 142 0.23 4.88 -15.94
CA LEU A 142 0.68 6.26 -16.10
C LEU A 142 0.34 7.05 -14.83
N ALA A 143 1.35 7.60 -14.17
CA ALA A 143 1.22 8.31 -12.91
C ALA A 143 1.30 9.83 -13.08
N VAL A 144 0.64 10.54 -12.16
CA VAL A 144 0.81 11.98 -11.92
C VAL A 144 1.14 12.22 -10.44
N PRO A 145 1.94 13.24 -10.09
CA PRO A 145 2.18 13.57 -8.69
C PRO A 145 0.90 14.11 -8.02
N GLY A 146 0.72 13.79 -6.74
CA GLY A 146 -0.46 14.17 -5.96
C GLY A 146 -1.71 13.39 -6.37
N GLY A 147 -2.88 13.90 -6.03
CA GLY A 147 -4.17 13.24 -6.27
C GLY A 147 -5.36 13.98 -5.65
N PRO A 148 -6.60 13.60 -6.01
CA PRO A 148 -7.80 14.28 -5.54
C PRO A 148 -8.04 14.13 -4.04
N ASP A 149 -7.57 13.03 -3.46
CA ASP A 149 -7.75 12.69 -2.04
C ASP A 149 -6.51 13.04 -1.19
N ILE A 150 -5.55 13.78 -1.75
CA ILE A 150 -4.29 14.14 -1.09
C ILE A 150 -4.31 15.64 -0.79
N GLU A 151 -4.14 16.00 0.48
CA GLU A 151 -3.95 17.39 0.88
C GLU A 151 -2.62 17.92 0.31
N ASN A 152 -2.59 19.17 -0.20
CA ASN A 152 -1.45 19.75 -0.94
C ASN A 152 -0.08 19.68 -0.24
N PHE A 153 -0.02 19.45 1.08
CA PHE A 153 1.22 19.38 1.86
C PHE A 153 1.63 17.95 2.26
N ASP A 154 0.78 16.96 1.97
CA ASP A 154 0.98 15.56 2.34
C ASP A 154 1.41 14.70 1.14
N ASP A 155 1.58 15.30 -0.02
CA ASP A 155 1.90 14.62 -1.27
C ASP A 155 3.39 14.25 -1.40
N LEU A 156 4.29 15.05 -0.84
CA LEU A 156 5.72 14.77 -0.71
C LEU A 156 6.22 15.08 0.72
N VAL A 157 6.53 14.04 1.49
CA VAL A 157 6.93 14.18 2.90
C VAL A 157 8.35 13.65 3.12
N ALA A 158 9.19 14.41 3.80
CA ALA A 158 10.49 13.94 4.28
C ALA A 158 10.29 13.07 5.54
N VAL A 159 10.61 11.78 5.43
CA VAL A 159 10.51 10.82 6.52
C VAL A 159 11.89 10.52 7.11
N TRP A 160 11.97 10.43 8.43
CA TRP A 160 13.18 10.02 9.13
C TRP A 160 13.24 8.51 9.26
N ARG A 161 14.39 7.91 8.93
CA ARG A 161 14.74 6.54 9.27
C ARG A 161 16.03 6.50 10.08
N SER A 162 16.21 5.40 10.79
CA SER A 162 17.42 5.11 11.54
C SER A 162 17.99 3.78 11.06
N SER A 163 19.27 3.75 10.70
CA SER A 163 20.00 2.53 10.36
C SER A 163 21.39 2.61 10.98
N GLU A 164 21.85 1.53 11.61
CA GLU A 164 23.15 1.46 12.30
C GLU A 164 23.38 2.61 13.32
N GLY A 165 22.31 3.05 13.99
CA GLY A 165 22.36 4.16 14.96
C GLY A 165 22.43 5.56 14.36
N LEU A 166 22.47 5.69 13.03
CA LEU A 166 22.49 6.96 12.31
C LEU A 166 21.11 7.28 11.74
N ARG A 167 20.71 8.55 11.90
CA ARG A 167 19.46 9.07 11.33
C ARG A 167 19.71 9.70 9.97
N PHE A 168 18.78 9.47 9.05
CA PHE A 168 18.79 10.08 7.74
C PHE A 168 17.37 10.28 7.22
N GLN A 169 17.21 11.19 6.26
CA GLN A 169 15.93 11.54 5.68
C GLN A 169 15.81 10.96 4.27
N ASN A 170 14.60 10.54 3.92
CA ASN A 170 14.23 10.19 2.56
C ASN A 170 12.83 10.74 2.24
N TYR A 171 12.46 10.78 0.98
CA TYR A 171 11.09 11.17 0.61
C TYR A 171 10.13 9.99 0.64
N ARG A 172 8.88 10.27 1.02
CA ARG A 172 7.70 9.48 0.71
C ARG A 172 6.83 10.32 -0.22
N ALA A 173 6.73 9.92 -1.48
CA ALA A 173 5.94 10.57 -2.50
C ALA A 173 4.64 9.83 -2.75
N ARG A 174 3.55 10.57 -2.97
CA ARG A 174 2.24 10.04 -3.36
C ARG A 174 1.91 10.46 -4.78
N PHE A 175 1.68 9.46 -5.61
CA PHE A 175 1.25 9.59 -6.99
C PHE A 175 -0.17 9.03 -7.14
N THR A 176 -0.84 9.42 -8.22
CA THR A 176 -2.09 8.81 -8.66
C THR A 176 -1.87 8.16 -10.03
N ILE A 177 -2.24 6.88 -10.17
CA ILE A 177 -2.31 6.20 -11.46
C ILE A 177 -3.55 6.67 -12.19
N LEU A 178 -3.39 7.22 -13.39
CA LEU A 178 -4.49 7.73 -14.21
C LEU A 178 -5.31 6.60 -14.83
N ASP A 179 -6.61 6.85 -14.97
CA ASP A 179 -7.60 5.96 -15.58
C ASP A 179 -7.40 5.80 -17.10
N VAL A 180 -6.36 5.07 -17.46
CA VAL A 180 -6.00 4.70 -18.83
C VAL A 180 -5.44 3.27 -18.83
N SER A 181 -6.15 2.37 -19.51
CA SER A 181 -5.79 0.95 -19.58
C SER A 181 -4.66 0.65 -20.55
N GLU A 182 -4.48 1.48 -21.59
CA GLU A 182 -3.45 1.31 -22.61
C GLU A 182 -2.86 2.66 -23.02
N ILE A 183 -1.54 2.72 -23.02
CA ILE A 183 -0.74 3.82 -23.55
C ILE A 183 -0.28 3.44 -24.95
N SER A 184 -0.72 4.20 -25.95
CA SER A 184 -0.41 3.91 -27.35
C SER A 184 1.10 3.95 -27.61
N ARG A 185 1.59 3.04 -28.46
CA ARG A 185 2.98 3.07 -28.91
C ARG A 185 3.33 4.40 -29.56
N VAL A 186 2.41 4.97 -30.35
CA VAL A 186 2.55 6.25 -31.06
C VAL A 186 2.89 7.39 -30.11
N TRP A 187 2.16 7.53 -29.00
CA TRP A 187 2.44 8.60 -28.05
C TRP A 187 3.81 8.45 -27.40
N ILE A 188 4.20 7.23 -27.07
CA ILE A 188 5.52 7.02 -26.48
C ILE A 188 6.63 7.30 -27.50
N ASP A 189 6.43 6.94 -28.77
CA ASP A 189 7.36 7.29 -29.84
C ASP A 189 7.47 8.81 -30.02
N ASP A 190 6.37 9.56 -29.87
CA ASP A 190 6.40 11.01 -29.86
C ASP A 190 7.21 11.55 -28.68
N LEU A 191 7.01 11.01 -27.48
CA LEU A 191 7.82 11.35 -26.31
C LEU A 191 9.30 11.06 -26.55
N ILE A 192 9.64 9.91 -27.16
CA ILE A 192 11.02 9.53 -27.52
C ILE A 192 11.61 10.47 -28.59
N GLN A 193 10.80 10.95 -29.51
CA GLN A 193 11.22 11.86 -30.57
C GLN A 193 11.16 13.34 -30.16
N ARG A 194 10.83 13.64 -28.89
CA ARG A 194 10.68 15.01 -28.36
C ARG A 194 9.66 15.85 -29.13
N ARG A 195 8.59 15.21 -29.58
CA ARG A 195 7.43 15.89 -30.15
C ARG A 195 6.53 16.40 -29.02
N ASP A 196 5.49 17.13 -29.38
CA ASP A 196 4.53 17.68 -28.41
C ASP A 196 3.93 16.55 -27.55
N PRO A 197 4.15 16.57 -26.22
CA PRO A 197 3.66 15.53 -25.32
C PRO A 197 2.13 15.48 -25.23
N LEU A 198 1.40 16.44 -25.81
CA LEU A 198 -0.06 16.45 -25.85
C LEU A 198 -0.67 15.92 -27.16
N ALA A 199 0.11 15.75 -28.23
CA ALA A 199 -0.42 15.46 -29.57
C ALA A 199 -1.21 14.15 -29.66
N HIS A 200 -0.64 13.06 -29.13
CA HIS A 200 -1.27 11.74 -29.09
C HIS A 200 -1.47 11.22 -27.66
N ALA A 201 -1.46 12.13 -26.67
CA ALA A 201 -1.59 11.76 -25.28
C ALA A 201 -2.94 11.09 -24.98
N PRO A 202 -2.99 10.17 -24.00
CA PRO A 202 -4.24 9.76 -23.40
C PRO A 202 -5.06 10.97 -22.95
N GLY A 203 -6.37 10.96 -23.21
CA GLY A 203 -7.24 12.10 -22.87
C GLY A 203 -7.21 12.47 -21.38
N VAL A 204 -7.01 11.49 -20.49
CA VAL A 204 -6.86 11.71 -19.04
C VAL A 204 -5.56 12.43 -18.67
N TRP A 205 -4.47 12.22 -19.41
CA TRP A 205 -3.22 12.95 -19.24
C TRP A 205 -3.38 14.40 -19.69
N ALA A 206 -3.92 14.60 -20.90
CA ALA A 206 -4.16 15.94 -21.44
C ALA A 206 -5.10 16.77 -20.54
N ASP A 207 -6.19 16.15 -20.04
CA ASP A 207 -7.11 16.81 -19.09
C ASP A 207 -6.38 17.20 -17.80
N TRP A 208 -5.56 16.31 -17.22
CA TRP A 208 -4.80 16.64 -16.01
C TRP A 208 -3.82 17.79 -16.25
N VAL A 209 -3.07 17.78 -17.35
CA VAL A 209 -2.12 18.86 -17.68
C VAL A 209 -2.86 20.20 -17.75
N LEU A 210 -3.97 20.26 -18.50
CA LEU A 210 -4.71 21.48 -18.77
C LEU A 210 -5.52 21.97 -17.56
N THR A 211 -6.27 21.08 -16.91
CA THR A 211 -7.27 21.47 -15.89
C THR A 211 -6.85 21.15 -14.46
N GLY A 212 -5.86 20.29 -14.27
CA GLY A 212 -5.50 19.71 -12.97
C GLY A 212 -6.47 18.62 -12.50
N ARG A 213 -7.52 18.31 -13.27
CA ARG A 213 -8.47 17.24 -12.92
C ARG A 213 -7.77 15.88 -13.01
N CYS A 214 -7.59 15.25 -11.86
CA CYS A 214 -7.01 13.91 -11.77
C CYS A 214 -8.13 12.86 -11.76
N ARG A 215 -8.06 11.89 -12.67
CA ARG A 215 -8.98 10.75 -12.75
C ARG A 215 -8.22 9.47 -12.42
N PRO A 216 -8.30 8.95 -11.19
CA PRO A 216 -7.59 7.75 -10.78
C PRO A 216 -8.14 6.49 -11.46
N LEU A 217 -7.25 5.58 -11.83
CA LEU A 217 -7.60 4.20 -12.20
C LEU A 217 -8.02 3.45 -10.94
N LYS A 218 -9.34 3.33 -10.74
CA LYS A 218 -9.93 2.61 -9.62
C LYS A 218 -10.36 1.22 -10.08
N ALA A 219 -9.76 0.18 -9.52
CA ALA A 219 -10.25 -1.17 -9.65
C ALA A 219 -11.19 -1.46 -8.48
N VAL A 220 -12.50 -1.48 -8.75
CA VAL A 220 -13.45 -2.03 -7.78
C VAL A 220 -13.07 -3.49 -7.59
N ARG A 221 -12.66 -3.87 -6.37
CA ARG A 221 -12.41 -5.29 -6.08
C ARG A 221 -13.61 -6.11 -6.54
N SER A 222 -13.37 -7.20 -7.27
CA SER A 222 -14.35 -8.30 -7.25
C SER A 222 -14.62 -8.67 -5.79
N ILE A 223 -15.76 -9.29 -5.47
CA ILE A 223 -16.07 -9.73 -4.11
C ILE A 223 -14.98 -10.72 -3.65
N GLU A 224 -13.88 -10.17 -3.11
CA GLU A 224 -12.67 -10.91 -2.79
C GLU A 224 -12.77 -11.28 -1.32
N HIS A 225 -13.04 -12.56 -1.12
CA HIS A 225 -12.75 -13.22 0.13
C HIS A 225 -11.30 -13.69 0.06
N ARG A 226 -10.46 -13.24 1.01
CA ARG A 226 -9.05 -13.62 1.05
C ARG A 226 -8.93 -15.12 1.36
N SER A 227 -8.09 -15.81 0.60
CA SER A 227 -7.66 -17.18 0.89
C SER A 227 -6.87 -17.25 2.20
N ARG A 228 -6.64 -18.48 2.69
CA ARG A 228 -5.82 -18.70 3.89
C ARG A 228 -4.39 -18.13 3.73
N SER A 229 -3.77 -18.31 2.57
CA SER A 229 -2.42 -17.82 2.28
C SER A 229 -2.33 -16.29 2.22
N GLU A 230 -3.43 -15.61 1.87
CA GLU A 230 -3.48 -14.14 1.82
C GLU A 230 -3.80 -13.50 3.18
N GLN A 231 -4.22 -14.29 4.16
CA GLN A 231 -4.52 -13.85 5.53
C GLN A 231 -3.39 -14.16 6.53
N LEU A 232 -2.55 -15.16 6.20
CA LEU A 232 -1.42 -15.56 7.02
C LEU A 232 -0.12 -14.92 6.50
N PRO A 233 0.82 -14.56 7.39
CA PRO A 233 2.14 -14.11 6.93
C PRO A 233 2.91 -15.23 6.24
N GLY A 234 3.57 -14.89 5.14
CA GLY A 234 4.48 -15.78 4.43
C GLY A 234 5.89 -15.80 5.04
N PRO A 235 6.55 -14.65 5.23
CA PRO A 235 7.92 -14.59 5.72
C PRO A 235 8.09 -15.16 7.13
N PRO A 236 9.18 -15.90 7.43
CA PRO A 236 9.43 -16.42 8.77
C PRO A 236 9.50 -15.36 9.88
N ALA A 237 10.01 -14.16 9.55
CA ALA A 237 10.09 -13.05 10.48
C ALA A 237 8.69 -12.56 10.91
N ASP A 238 7.75 -12.48 9.95
CA ASP A 238 6.39 -12.03 10.21
C ASP A 238 5.58 -13.11 10.97
N LEU A 239 5.82 -14.39 10.64
CA LEU A 239 5.29 -15.51 11.41
C LEU A 239 5.78 -15.49 12.85
N ALA A 240 7.04 -15.14 13.09
CA ALA A 240 7.59 -15.00 14.44
C ALA A 240 6.85 -13.92 15.24
N MET A 241 6.58 -12.76 14.63
CA MET A 241 5.81 -11.68 15.28
C MET A 241 4.43 -12.15 15.75
N ILE A 242 3.68 -12.83 14.89
CA ILE A 242 2.34 -13.34 15.24
C ILE A 242 2.41 -14.46 16.27
N THR A 243 3.42 -15.34 16.17
CA THR A 243 3.64 -16.41 17.15
C THR A 243 3.94 -15.83 18.53
N THR A 244 4.71 -14.76 18.61
CA THR A 244 4.97 -14.02 19.87
C THR A 244 3.68 -13.51 20.50
N ILE A 245 2.80 -12.88 19.71
CA ILE A 245 1.51 -12.38 20.21
C ILE A 245 0.63 -13.53 20.70
N HIS A 246 0.51 -14.59 19.89
CA HIS A 246 -0.28 -15.76 20.26
C HIS A 246 0.23 -16.38 21.57
N GLY A 247 1.53 -16.65 21.68
CA GLY A 247 2.14 -17.25 22.87
C GLY A 247 1.97 -16.39 24.12
N PHE A 248 1.99 -15.06 23.99
CA PHE A 248 1.81 -14.13 25.12
C PHE A 248 0.40 -14.20 25.75
N PHE A 249 -0.62 -14.53 24.95
CA PHE A 249 -2.02 -14.59 25.39
C PHE A 249 -2.61 -16.01 25.43
N GLU A 250 -1.93 -17.05 24.96
CA GLU A 250 -2.46 -18.42 24.86
C GLU A 250 -2.99 -18.96 26.21
N SER A 251 -2.30 -18.65 27.31
CA SER A 251 -2.74 -19.04 28.66
C SER A 251 -3.87 -18.18 29.24
N ARG A 252 -4.18 -17.04 28.60
CA ARG A 252 -5.17 -16.04 29.03
C ARG A 252 -5.89 -15.41 27.84
N PRO A 253 -6.64 -16.18 27.02
CA PRO A 253 -7.18 -15.69 25.75
C PRO A 253 -8.09 -14.46 25.88
N HIS A 254 -8.77 -14.29 27.02
CA HIS A 254 -9.62 -13.14 27.29
C HIS A 254 -8.86 -11.81 27.43
N ASP A 255 -7.57 -11.84 27.77
CA ASP A 255 -6.76 -10.63 27.87
C ASP A 255 -6.37 -10.10 26.49
N PHE A 256 -6.41 -10.95 25.45
CA PHE A 256 -6.16 -10.55 24.07
C PHE A 256 -7.17 -9.51 23.57
N GLU A 257 -8.38 -9.43 24.14
CA GLU A 257 -9.38 -8.43 23.75
C GLU A 257 -8.86 -6.99 23.89
N ARG A 258 -8.05 -6.72 24.93
CA ARG A 258 -7.42 -5.40 25.12
C ARG A 258 -6.32 -5.12 24.08
N CYS A 259 -5.58 -6.16 23.69
CA CYS A 259 -4.61 -6.10 22.60
C CYS A 259 -5.31 -5.84 21.26
N ALA A 260 -6.37 -6.59 20.96
CA ALA A 260 -7.20 -6.41 19.77
C ALA A 260 -7.81 -5.00 19.67
N ALA A 261 -8.28 -4.44 20.78
CA ALA A 261 -8.74 -3.05 20.83
C ALA A 261 -7.63 -2.05 20.50
N SER A 262 -6.39 -2.31 20.94
CA SER A 262 -5.23 -1.46 20.66
C SER A 262 -4.80 -1.57 19.20
N LEU A 263 -4.77 -2.79 18.65
CA LEU A 263 -4.51 -3.04 17.23
C LEU A 263 -5.57 -2.38 16.33
N ALA A 264 -6.86 -2.44 16.73
CA ALA A 264 -7.92 -1.76 16.00
C ALA A 264 -7.73 -0.23 15.97
N ARG A 265 -7.28 0.39 17.07
CA ARG A 265 -6.96 1.83 17.10
C ARG A 265 -5.72 2.19 16.27
N MET A 266 -4.71 1.33 16.24
CA MET A 266 -3.56 1.50 15.36
C MET A 266 -3.97 1.41 13.89
N LEU A 267 -4.91 0.51 13.56
CA LEU A 267 -5.43 0.36 12.20
C LEU A 267 -6.36 1.52 11.79
N ILE A 268 -7.24 1.96 12.70
CA ILE A 268 -8.27 2.97 12.45
C ILE A 268 -8.10 4.11 13.49
N PRO A 269 -7.30 5.14 13.17
CA PRO A 269 -7.02 6.26 14.08
C PRO A 269 -8.26 7.04 14.52
N GLU A 270 -9.35 6.98 13.74
CA GLU A 270 -10.63 7.63 14.04
C GLU A 270 -11.43 6.94 15.16
N ILE A 271 -10.99 5.77 15.65
CA ILE A 271 -11.56 5.12 16.83
C ILE A 271 -11.24 5.97 18.07
N VAL A 272 -12.29 6.55 18.66
CA VAL A 272 -12.19 7.45 19.81
C VAL A 272 -12.24 6.68 21.13
N GLU A 273 -13.02 5.62 21.18
CA GLU A 273 -13.28 4.84 22.39
C GLU A 273 -13.43 3.37 22.06
N VAL A 274 -12.90 2.50 22.92
CA VAL A 274 -13.21 1.06 22.93
C VAL A 274 -13.36 0.65 24.37
N ASP A 275 -14.59 0.33 24.77
CA ASP A 275 -14.91 -0.23 26.07
C ASP A 275 -14.95 -1.75 25.98
N VAL A 276 -14.05 -2.40 26.70
CA VAL A 276 -14.02 -3.86 26.84
C VAL A 276 -14.84 -4.19 28.08
N THR A 277 -16.11 -4.53 27.87
CA THR A 277 -17.08 -4.69 28.95
C THR A 277 -16.76 -5.86 29.88
N ARG A 278 -17.36 -5.83 31.07
CA ARG A 278 -17.29 -6.92 32.06
C ARG A 278 -17.95 -8.20 31.50
N PRO A 279 -17.59 -9.40 32.00
CA PRO A 279 -18.13 -10.66 31.53
C PRO A 279 -19.67 -10.65 31.53
N SER A 280 -20.27 -11.01 30.39
CA SER A 280 -21.70 -11.26 30.29
C SER A 280 -22.11 -12.52 31.06
N ARG A 281 -23.42 -12.74 31.18
CA ARG A 281 -24.03 -13.88 31.87
C ARG A 281 -23.58 -15.26 31.33
N ASP A 282 -23.10 -15.30 30.08
CA ASP A 282 -22.62 -16.49 29.38
C ASP A 282 -21.09 -16.60 29.34
N GLY A 283 -20.37 -15.77 30.12
CA GLY A 283 -18.92 -15.83 30.27
C GLY A 283 -18.09 -15.14 29.18
N GLY A 284 -18.71 -14.63 28.11
CA GLY A 284 -18.04 -13.83 27.09
C GLY A 284 -18.02 -12.34 27.43
N ARG A 285 -16.94 -11.64 27.11
CA ARG A 285 -16.88 -10.17 27.12
C ARG A 285 -17.27 -9.60 25.76
N ASP A 286 -17.78 -8.38 25.76
CA ASP A 286 -18.15 -7.64 24.56
C ASP A 286 -17.28 -6.38 24.47
N ALA A 287 -16.49 -6.24 23.42
CA ALA A 287 -15.80 -5.00 23.12
C ALA A 287 -16.70 -4.15 22.21
N ILE A 288 -17.04 -2.96 22.67
CA ILE A 288 -17.85 -1.99 21.91
C ILE A 288 -17.01 -0.73 21.78
N GLY A 289 -16.97 -0.15 20.60
CA GLY A 289 -16.25 1.10 20.39
C GLY A 289 -17.04 2.13 19.61
N LYS A 290 -16.47 3.33 19.58
CA LYS A 290 -16.99 4.49 18.85
C LYS A 290 -15.94 4.99 17.89
N MET A 291 -16.34 5.16 16.63
CA MET A 291 -15.51 5.74 15.58
C MET A 291 -16.07 7.10 15.18
N ARG A 292 -15.19 8.07 14.95
CA ARG A 292 -15.56 9.39 14.45
C ARG A 292 -15.60 9.39 12.93
N ILE A 293 -16.69 9.91 12.35
CA ILE A 293 -16.79 10.20 10.91
C ILE A 293 -16.89 11.73 10.74
N GLY A 294 -16.03 12.29 9.89
CA GLY A 294 -15.93 13.74 9.66
C GLY A 294 -14.95 14.45 10.59
N ARG A 295 -14.79 15.77 10.39
CA ARG A 295 -13.83 16.62 11.13
C ARG A 295 -14.54 17.76 11.87
N GLY A 296 -14.00 18.17 13.01
CA GLY A 296 -14.49 19.31 13.78
C GLY A 296 -15.90 19.14 14.36
N PRO A 297 -16.63 20.23 14.64
CA PRO A 297 -17.96 20.19 15.26
C PRO A 297 -19.02 19.43 14.46
N GLY A 298 -18.84 19.25 13.14
CA GLY A 298 -19.75 18.50 12.27
C GLY A 298 -19.53 16.99 12.27
N SER A 299 -18.57 16.46 13.06
CA SER A 299 -18.31 15.03 13.10
C SER A 299 -19.41 14.26 13.83
N VAL A 300 -19.69 13.03 13.37
CA VAL A 300 -20.62 12.10 14.03
C VAL A 300 -19.85 10.92 14.64
N LEU A 301 -20.42 10.30 15.66
CA LEU A 301 -19.91 9.05 16.24
C LEU A 301 -20.78 7.89 15.77
N VAL A 302 -20.13 6.81 15.34
CA VAL A 302 -20.79 5.55 14.99
C VAL A 302 -20.30 4.44 15.90
N ASP A 303 -21.22 3.57 16.31
CA ASP A 303 -20.94 2.47 17.23
C ASP A 303 -20.52 1.23 16.43
N PHE A 304 -19.52 0.50 16.95
CA PHE A 304 -19.08 -0.77 16.39
C PHE A 304 -18.92 -1.86 17.45
N ALA A 305 -19.02 -3.12 17.02
CA ALA A 305 -18.68 -4.28 17.84
C ALA A 305 -17.29 -4.78 17.46
N LEU A 306 -16.51 -5.21 18.46
CA LEU A 306 -15.22 -5.85 18.24
C LEU A 306 -15.25 -7.28 18.80
N GLU A 307 -14.85 -8.24 17.97
CA GLU A 307 -14.70 -9.64 18.33
C GLU A 307 -13.21 -10.02 18.21
N ALA A 308 -12.61 -10.51 19.30
CA ALA A 308 -11.20 -10.87 19.33
C ALA A 308 -11.02 -12.39 19.45
N LYS A 309 -10.13 -12.97 18.64
CA LYS A 309 -9.78 -14.40 18.67
C LYS A 309 -8.26 -14.61 18.66
N CYS A 310 -7.71 -15.01 19.79
CA CYS A 310 -6.30 -15.41 19.89
C CYS A 310 -6.16 -16.88 19.50
N TYR A 311 -6.26 -17.19 18.21
CA TYR A 311 -6.09 -18.54 17.68
C TYR A 311 -4.70 -18.74 17.07
N GLY A 312 -4.17 -19.96 17.19
CA GLY A 312 -2.97 -20.35 16.45
C GLY A 312 -3.24 -20.45 14.94
N ILE A 313 -2.19 -20.29 14.13
CA ILE A 313 -2.24 -20.27 12.65
C ILE A 313 -2.80 -21.55 11.99
N GLY A 314 -2.99 -22.62 12.77
CA GLY A 314 -3.65 -23.86 12.36
C GLY A 314 -5.18 -23.82 12.45
N ASN A 315 -5.73 -22.88 13.23
CA ASN A 315 -7.15 -22.82 13.57
C ASN A 315 -7.80 -21.59 12.94
N SER A 316 -8.92 -21.77 12.23
CA SER A 316 -9.66 -20.66 11.64
C SER A 316 -10.70 -20.09 12.60
N VAL A 317 -11.00 -18.82 12.39
CA VAL A 317 -12.26 -18.22 12.83
C VAL A 317 -13.34 -18.61 11.83
N GLY A 318 -14.43 -19.19 12.31
CA GLY A 318 -15.48 -19.69 11.43
C GLY A 318 -16.86 -19.12 11.68
N VAL A 319 -17.84 -19.77 11.07
CA VAL A 319 -19.23 -19.31 11.02
C VAL A 319 -19.79 -19.06 12.42
N ARG A 320 -19.44 -19.88 13.42
CA ARG A 320 -19.94 -19.70 14.80
C ARG A 320 -19.54 -18.36 15.41
N GLU A 321 -18.24 -18.02 15.35
CA GLU A 321 -17.74 -16.74 15.86
C GLU A 321 -18.27 -15.57 15.03
N MET A 322 -18.42 -15.78 13.73
CA MET A 322 -18.92 -14.79 12.77
C MET A 322 -20.41 -14.48 13.02
N SER A 323 -21.29 -15.49 13.14
CA SER A 323 -22.70 -15.31 13.49
C SER A 323 -22.87 -14.63 14.86
N ARG A 324 -21.99 -14.93 15.83
CA ARG A 324 -21.95 -14.22 17.12
C ARG A 324 -21.70 -12.73 16.91
N LEU A 325 -20.75 -12.35 16.05
CA LEU A 325 -20.50 -10.95 15.71
C LEU A 325 -21.68 -10.30 14.96
N ILE A 326 -22.25 -10.96 13.93
CA ILE A 326 -23.42 -10.43 13.20
C ILE A 326 -24.59 -10.18 14.15
N SER A 327 -24.87 -11.11 15.07
CA SER A 327 -25.98 -10.94 16.02
C SER A 327 -25.86 -9.64 16.84
N ARG A 328 -24.64 -9.14 17.03
CA ARG A 328 -24.32 -7.91 17.75
C ARG A 328 -24.45 -6.67 16.86
N LEU A 329 -24.50 -6.80 15.54
CA LEU A 329 -24.62 -5.67 14.62
C LEU A 329 -26.02 -5.05 14.61
N ARG A 330 -27.04 -5.71 15.17
CA ARG A 330 -28.44 -5.20 15.14
C ARG A 330 -28.62 -3.76 15.65
N HIS A 331 -27.72 -3.28 16.52
CA HIS A 331 -27.76 -1.92 17.07
C HIS A 331 -26.47 -1.13 16.81
N ARG A 332 -25.66 -1.56 15.83
CA ARG A 332 -24.32 -1.02 15.57
C ARG A 332 -24.11 -0.88 14.07
N GLN A 333 -23.30 0.08 13.66
CA GLN A 333 -23.11 0.38 12.23
C GLN A 333 -22.20 -0.64 11.55
N PHE A 334 -21.22 -1.19 12.26
CA PHE A 334 -20.30 -2.19 11.72
C PHE A 334 -19.63 -3.03 12.82
N GLY A 335 -18.90 -4.06 12.41
CA GLY A 335 -18.11 -4.94 13.28
C GLY A 335 -16.64 -4.96 12.88
N ILE A 336 -15.77 -5.30 13.82
CA ILE A 336 -14.36 -5.59 13.59
C ILE A 336 -14.07 -6.96 14.17
N ILE A 337 -13.49 -7.85 13.36
CA ILE A 337 -12.96 -9.11 13.85
C ILE A 337 -11.44 -9.07 13.82
N VAL A 338 -10.81 -9.32 14.96
CA VAL A 338 -9.35 -9.32 15.11
C VAL A 338 -8.90 -10.72 15.50
N THR A 339 -8.03 -11.32 14.71
CA THR A 339 -7.51 -12.67 14.96
C THR A 339 -6.02 -12.80 14.68
N THR A 340 -5.31 -13.53 15.54
CA THR A 340 -3.91 -13.94 15.32
C THR A 340 -3.78 -15.08 14.31
N SER A 341 -4.87 -15.45 13.65
CA SER A 341 -4.93 -16.49 12.62
C SER A 341 -5.66 -15.96 11.37
N PHE A 342 -6.54 -16.77 10.77
CA PHE A 342 -7.30 -16.45 9.56
C PHE A 342 -8.80 -16.74 9.76
N VAL A 343 -9.63 -16.10 8.95
CA VAL A 343 -11.06 -16.41 8.80
C VAL A 343 -11.22 -17.46 7.70
N ASP A 344 -11.99 -18.52 7.93
CA ASP A 344 -12.19 -19.54 6.90
C ASP A 344 -12.99 -19.01 5.68
N SER A 345 -12.87 -19.73 4.56
CA SER A 345 -13.45 -19.30 3.29
C SER A 345 -14.97 -19.31 3.27
N GLN A 346 -15.64 -20.08 4.13
CA GLN A 346 -17.10 -20.06 4.23
C GLN A 346 -17.55 -18.79 4.97
N ALA A 347 -16.99 -18.54 6.16
CA ALA A 347 -17.31 -17.36 6.96
C ALA A 347 -16.94 -16.06 6.23
N TYR A 348 -15.80 -16.03 5.51
CA TYR A 348 -15.40 -14.85 4.75
C TYR A 348 -16.35 -14.59 3.57
N ARG A 349 -16.77 -15.64 2.85
CA ARG A 349 -17.76 -15.50 1.78
C ARG A 349 -19.08 -14.97 2.31
N GLU A 350 -19.58 -15.49 3.43
CA GLU A 350 -20.81 -15.00 4.07
C GLU A 350 -20.72 -13.50 4.40
N ILE A 351 -19.60 -13.03 4.99
CA ILE A 351 -19.38 -11.60 5.24
C ILE A 351 -19.53 -10.76 3.96
N LYS A 352 -19.01 -11.26 2.84
CA LYS A 352 -18.91 -10.50 1.59
C LYS A 352 -20.14 -10.61 0.70
N GLU A 353 -20.70 -11.80 0.55
CA GLU A 353 -21.91 -12.09 -0.24
C GLU A 353 -23.14 -11.47 0.41
N ASP A 354 -23.27 -11.56 1.74
CA ASP A 354 -24.40 -10.99 2.49
C ASP A 354 -24.16 -9.52 2.88
N GLN A 355 -23.05 -8.92 2.43
CA GLN A 355 -22.68 -7.52 2.65
C GLN A 355 -22.70 -7.10 4.12
N HIS A 356 -22.30 -8.01 5.02
CA HIS A 356 -22.16 -7.67 6.43
C HIS A 356 -21.05 -6.62 6.60
N PRO A 357 -21.31 -5.48 7.27
CA PRO A 357 -20.33 -4.42 7.46
C PRO A 357 -19.31 -4.87 8.53
N ILE A 358 -18.39 -5.75 8.15
CA ILE A 358 -17.39 -6.34 9.04
C ILE A 358 -15.99 -6.12 8.46
N VAL A 359 -15.14 -5.45 9.25
CA VAL A 359 -13.72 -5.32 8.98
C VAL A 359 -13.01 -6.58 9.50
N VAL A 360 -12.27 -7.26 8.63
CA VAL A 360 -11.50 -8.46 8.98
C VAL A 360 -10.03 -8.09 9.14
N VAL A 361 -9.52 -8.24 10.37
CA VAL A 361 -8.12 -8.03 10.75
C VAL A 361 -7.52 -9.39 11.10
N SER A 362 -6.85 -9.99 10.10
CA SER A 362 -6.18 -11.29 10.17
C SER A 362 -4.71 -11.16 10.57
N ALA A 363 -4.01 -12.28 10.70
CA ALA A 363 -2.62 -12.33 11.13
C ALA A 363 -1.69 -11.41 10.31
N ILE A 364 -1.81 -11.39 8.98
CA ILE A 364 -0.97 -10.49 8.16
C ILE A 364 -1.30 -9.00 8.38
N ASP A 365 -2.57 -8.68 8.64
CA ASP A 365 -3.00 -7.30 8.89
C ASP A 365 -2.41 -6.79 10.21
N ILE A 366 -2.37 -7.64 11.23
CA ILE A 366 -1.73 -7.35 12.53
C ILE A 366 -0.24 -7.05 12.34
N VAL A 367 0.48 -7.86 11.54
CA VAL A 367 1.90 -7.62 11.23
C VAL A 367 2.09 -6.26 10.56
N ASN A 368 1.32 -5.97 9.53
CA ASN A 368 1.43 -4.73 8.76
C ASN A 368 1.15 -3.50 9.65
N VAL A 369 0.13 -3.57 10.49
CA VAL A 369 -0.19 -2.53 11.47
C VAL A 369 0.97 -2.31 12.43
N LEU A 370 1.54 -3.37 13.00
CA LEU A 370 2.67 -3.28 13.94
C LEU A 370 3.92 -2.68 13.29
N ARG A 371 4.27 -3.13 12.08
CA ARG A 371 5.41 -2.57 11.30
C ARG A 371 5.23 -1.08 11.03
N SER A 372 4.04 -0.66 10.62
CA SER A 372 3.75 0.76 10.35
C SER A 372 3.87 1.64 11.59
N HIS A 373 3.75 1.06 12.79
CA HIS A 373 3.90 1.72 14.09
C HIS A 373 5.28 1.54 14.72
N GLY A 374 6.26 1.01 13.97
CA GLY A 374 7.65 0.88 14.41
C GLY A 374 8.00 -0.43 15.11
N TYR A 375 7.07 -1.38 15.21
CA TYR A 375 7.33 -2.73 15.74
C TYR A 375 7.68 -3.67 14.59
N GLY A 376 8.94 -3.61 14.16
CA GLY A 376 9.42 -4.27 12.93
C GLY A 376 9.76 -5.76 13.05
N ASP A 377 9.89 -6.28 14.27
CA ASP A 377 10.33 -7.66 14.52
C ASP A 377 9.70 -8.24 15.81
N ALA A 378 9.93 -9.53 16.05
CA ALA A 378 9.37 -10.25 17.19
C ALA A 378 9.81 -9.69 18.56
N ALA A 379 11.04 -9.16 18.68
CA ALA A 379 11.56 -8.62 19.93
C ALA A 379 10.92 -7.27 20.25
N ALA A 380 10.74 -6.40 19.25
CA ALA A 380 10.01 -5.15 19.38
C ALA A 380 8.56 -5.38 19.78
N VAL A 381 7.91 -6.39 19.17
CA VAL A 381 6.55 -6.81 19.54
C VAL A 381 6.49 -7.34 20.97
N GLU A 382 7.43 -8.17 21.39
CA GLU A 382 7.49 -8.66 22.77
C GLU A 382 7.68 -7.52 23.78
N GLY A 383 8.54 -6.55 23.48
CA GLY A 383 8.73 -5.34 24.30
C GLY A 383 7.44 -4.52 24.45
N TRP A 384 6.72 -4.33 23.34
CA TRP A 384 5.40 -3.68 23.35
C TRP A 384 4.38 -4.44 24.19
N LEU A 385 4.28 -5.75 24.02
CA LEU A 385 3.34 -6.60 24.76
C LEU A 385 3.59 -6.54 26.27
N ASN A 386 4.85 -6.63 26.69
CA ASN A 386 5.23 -6.54 28.09
C ASN A 386 4.92 -5.16 28.69
N THR A 387 5.14 -4.09 27.94
CA THR A 387 4.89 -2.71 28.41
C THR A 387 3.40 -2.43 28.59
N GLU A 388 2.57 -2.81 27.61
CA GLU A 388 1.14 -2.46 27.59
C GLU A 388 0.24 -3.50 28.28
N PHE A 389 0.65 -4.77 28.27
CA PHE A 389 -0.19 -5.89 28.69
C PHE A 389 0.52 -6.87 29.64
N GLY A 390 1.72 -6.51 30.11
CA GLY A 390 2.45 -7.25 31.15
C GLY A 390 1.63 -7.35 32.43
N LYS A 391 1.87 -8.41 33.22
CA LYS A 391 1.26 -8.53 34.54
C LYS A 391 1.90 -7.49 35.45
N ILE A 392 1.09 -6.64 36.08
CA ILE A 392 1.54 -5.91 37.27
C ILE A 392 1.58 -6.93 38.39
N GLU A 393 2.75 -7.44 38.73
CA GLU A 393 2.94 -8.14 40.00
C GLU A 393 2.63 -7.12 41.11
N ARG A 394 1.52 -7.34 41.84
CA ARG A 394 1.18 -6.61 43.06
C ARG A 394 1.48 -7.46 44.27
#